data_AF-A0A8T4BZG6-F1
#
_entry.id   AF-A0A8T4BZG6-F1
#
_cell.length_a   1.000
_cell.length_b   1.000
_cell.length_c   1.000
_cell.angle_alpha   90.00
_cell.angle_beta   90.00
_cell.angle_gamma   90.00
#
_symmetry.space_group_name_H-M   'P 1'
#
loop_
_entity.id
_entity.type
_entity.pdbx_description
1 polymer ?
#
loop_
_entity_poly.entity_id
_entity_poly.type
_entity_poly.pdbx_seq_one_letter_code
_entity_poly.pdbx_strand_id
1 'polypeptide(L)'
;MGEDLKRLSVTASNLKTILLQSKNIDILLYLAKYNPDITTDEIQKMFGKSSIKGLKNLLGSHLISEENGSLHLTEDGIFQVEGLMTLAV
;
A
#
# COMPACT_ATOMS: atom_id res chain seq x y z
N MET A 1 0.77 16.55 -23.07
CA MET A 1 2.16 16.06 -23.00
C MET A 1 2.93 16.60 -21.78
N GLY A 2 3.13 17.92 -21.62
CA GLY A 2 3.86 18.44 -20.44
C GLY A 2 3.08 18.43 -19.12
N GLU A 3 1.75 18.62 -19.16
CA GLU A 3 0.89 18.54 -17.96
C GLU A 3 0.68 17.12 -17.46
N ASP A 4 0.58 16.14 -18.37
CA ASP A 4 0.41 14.72 -18.02
C ASP A 4 1.64 14.18 -17.28
N LEU A 5 2.84 14.55 -17.74
CA LEU A 5 4.12 14.20 -17.08
C LEU A 5 4.24 14.84 -15.70
N LYS A 6 3.79 16.09 -15.53
CA LYS A 6 3.76 16.75 -14.21
C LYS A 6 2.76 16.08 -13.26
N ARG A 7 1.58 15.69 -13.76
CA ARG A 7 0.59 14.96 -12.94
C ARG A 7 1.13 13.60 -12.52
N LEU A 8 1.71 12.84 -13.45
CA LEU A 8 2.33 11.55 -13.16
C LEU A 8 3.49 11.68 -12.16
N SER A 9 4.33 12.71 -12.27
CA SER A 9 5.45 12.92 -11.33
C SER A 9 4.98 13.34 -9.93
N VAL A 10 3.91 14.12 -9.83
CA VAL A 10 3.28 14.49 -8.56
C VAL A 10 2.63 13.26 -7.93
N THR A 11 1.91 12.45 -8.71
CA THR A 11 1.34 11.18 -8.25
C THR A 11 2.43 10.24 -7.75
N ALA A 12 3.53 10.05 -8.51
CA ALA A 12 4.65 9.20 -8.10
C ALA A 12 5.39 9.71 -6.85
N SER A 13 5.56 11.03 -6.71
CA SER A 13 6.20 11.64 -5.53
C SER A 13 5.34 11.52 -4.27
N ASN A 14 4.02 11.67 -4.42
CA ASN A 14 3.06 11.45 -3.35
C ASN A 14 3.03 9.97 -2.95
N LEU A 15 3.06 9.06 -3.92
CA LEU A 15 3.10 7.61 -3.67
C LEU A 15 4.37 7.21 -2.94
N LYS A 16 5.54 7.70 -3.35
CA LYS A 16 6.81 7.49 -2.66
C LYS A 16 6.75 8.00 -1.22
N THR A 17 6.14 9.15 -0.99
CA THR A 17 5.95 9.72 0.35
C THR A 17 5.04 8.83 1.20
N ILE A 18 3.95 8.31 0.64
CA ILE A 18 3.02 7.42 1.32
C ILE A 18 3.67 6.07 1.64
N LEU A 19 4.42 5.48 0.70
CA LEU A 19 5.10 4.20 0.89
C LEU A 19 6.19 4.29 1.96
N LEU A 20 7.00 5.35 1.94
CA LEU A 20 8.09 5.55 2.91
C LEU A 20 7.59 5.98 4.30
N GLN A 21 6.29 6.26 4.47
CA GLN A 21 5.72 6.59 5.76
C GLN A 21 5.34 5.34 6.56
N SER A 22 5.69 5.35 7.84
CA SER A 22 5.23 4.38 8.84
C SER A 22 5.56 2.93 8.47
N LYS A 23 4.54 2.06 8.38
CA LYS A 23 4.64 0.62 8.13
C LYS A 23 4.01 0.24 6.79
N ASN A 24 3.87 1.20 5.88
CA ASN A 24 3.07 1.02 4.67
C ASN A 24 3.69 0.00 3.70
N ILE A 25 5.01 0.05 3.50
CA ILE A 25 5.73 -0.98 2.75
C ILE A 25 5.59 -2.34 3.42
N ASP A 26 5.79 -2.42 4.74
CA ASP A 26 5.68 -3.68 5.48
C ASP A 26 4.27 -4.29 5.36
N ILE A 27 3.22 -3.47 5.43
CA ILE A 27 1.82 -3.88 5.26
C ILE A 27 1.55 -4.36 3.83
N LEU A 28 2.03 -3.65 2.81
CA LEU A 28 1.84 -4.06 1.41
C LEU A 28 2.53 -5.40 1.11
N LEU A 29 3.78 -5.57 1.58
CA LEU A 29 4.50 -6.85 1.46
C LEU A 29 3.80 -7.97 2.24
N TYR A 30 3.23 -7.66 3.39
CA TYR A 30 2.47 -8.62 4.18
C TYR A 30 1.20 -9.08 3.46
N LEU A 31 0.42 -8.14 2.92
CA LEU A 31 -0.78 -8.46 2.13
C LEU A 31 -0.42 -9.27 0.87
N ALA A 32 0.69 -8.94 0.21
CA ALA A 32 1.18 -9.71 -0.94
C ALA A 32 1.53 -11.16 -0.59
N LYS A 33 2.07 -11.39 0.62
CA LYS A 33 2.50 -12.71 1.08
C LYS A 33 1.34 -13.58 1.58
N TYR A 34 0.32 -12.98 2.21
CA TYR A 34 -0.71 -13.71 2.96
C TYR A 34 -2.16 -13.49 2.47
N ASN A 35 -2.34 -12.82 1.32
CA ASN A 35 -3.64 -12.69 0.63
C ASN A 35 -4.38 -14.04 0.56
N PRO A 36 -5.73 -14.09 0.66
CA PRO A 36 -6.67 -12.97 0.61
C PRO A 36 -7.37 -12.59 1.94
N ASP A 37 -7.17 -13.32 3.04
CA ASP A 37 -8.02 -13.18 4.23
C ASP A 37 -7.38 -12.37 5.36
N ILE A 38 -6.74 -11.24 5.03
CA ILE A 38 -6.13 -10.36 6.05
C ILE A 38 -7.12 -9.26 6.44
N THR A 39 -7.42 -9.16 7.72
CA THR A 39 -8.31 -8.14 8.28
C THR A 39 -7.53 -6.94 8.83
N THR A 40 -8.21 -5.81 9.01
CA THR A 40 -7.66 -4.63 9.71
C THR A 40 -7.20 -4.97 11.14
N ASP A 41 -7.90 -5.87 11.83
CA ASP A 41 -7.54 -6.29 13.20
C ASP A 41 -6.22 -7.07 13.23
N GLU A 42 -5.99 -7.94 12.24
CA GLU A 42 -4.72 -8.66 12.10
C GLU A 42 -3.54 -7.73 11.80
N ILE A 43 -3.74 -6.74 10.93
CA ILE A 43 -2.73 -5.72 10.68
C ILE A 43 -2.41 -4.92 11.94
N GLN A 44 -3.40 -4.62 12.78
CA GLN A 44 -3.15 -3.97 14.07
C GLN A 44 -2.40 -4.86 15.06
N LYS A 45 -2.74 -6.15 15.12
CA LYS A 45 -2.04 -7.13 15.96
C LYS A 45 -0.58 -7.30 15.53
N MET A 46 -0.32 -7.30 14.22
CA MET A 46 1.02 -7.52 13.69
C MET A 46 1.92 -6.29 13.71
N PHE A 47 1.38 -5.14 13.29
CA PHE A 47 2.16 -3.90 13.11
C PHE A 47 1.91 -2.85 14.19
N GLY A 48 1.05 -3.15 15.16
CA GLY A 48 0.68 -2.27 16.27
C GLY A 48 -0.40 -1.24 15.88
N LYS A 49 -0.99 -0.57 16.88
CA LYS A 49 -2.10 0.38 16.68
C LYS A 49 -1.76 1.56 15.75
N SER A 50 -0.49 1.92 15.61
CA SER A 50 -0.04 2.97 14.70
C SER A 50 -0.22 2.60 13.22
N SER A 51 -0.37 1.31 12.89
CA SER A 51 -0.58 0.82 11.53
C SER A 51 -1.91 1.26 10.92
N ILE A 52 -2.91 1.61 11.75
CA ILE A 52 -4.22 2.12 11.30
C ILE A 52 -4.07 3.38 10.43
N LYS A 53 -3.15 4.28 10.81
CA LYS A 53 -2.88 5.48 10.00
C LYS A 53 -2.31 5.10 8.65
N GLY A 54 -1.45 4.09 8.63
CA GLY A 54 -0.89 3.52 7.41
C GLY A 54 -1.96 2.92 6.50
N LEU A 55 -2.83 2.07 7.05
CA LEU A 55 -3.97 1.49 6.33
C LEU A 55 -4.88 2.56 5.71
N LYS A 56 -5.22 3.60 6.47
CA LYS A 56 -6.03 4.71 5.94
C LYS A 56 -5.34 5.43 4.78
N ASN A 57 -4.03 5.61 4.84
CA ASN A 57 -3.27 6.20 3.74
C ASN A 57 -3.23 5.27 2.52
N LEU A 58 -3.08 3.96 2.72
CA LEU A 58 -3.07 2.97 1.64
C LEU A 58 -4.45 2.85 0.96
N LEU A 59 -5.54 2.84 1.73
CA LEU A 59 -6.92 2.89 1.23
C LEU A 59 -7.16 4.20 0.46
N GLY A 60 -6.77 5.33 1.03
CA GLY A 60 -6.92 6.65 0.40
C GLY A 60 -6.08 6.86 -0.85
N SER A 61 -5.03 6.05 -1.05
CA SER A 61 -4.20 6.04 -2.26
C SER A 61 -4.55 4.91 -3.22
N HIS A 62 -5.63 4.18 -2.95
CA HIS A 62 -6.11 3.08 -3.80
C HIS A 62 -5.08 1.96 -4.02
N LEU A 63 -4.15 1.77 -3.09
CA LEU A 63 -3.19 0.66 -3.12
C LEU A 63 -3.75 -0.61 -2.48
N ILE A 64 -4.75 -0.44 -1.61
CA ILE A 64 -5.50 -1.55 -1.02
C ILE A 64 -6.99 -1.24 -1.09
N SER A 65 -7.82 -2.27 -1.14
CA SER A 65 -9.28 -2.22 -0.99
C SER A 65 -9.71 -3.04 0.21
N GLU A 66 -10.87 -2.72 0.77
CA GLU A 66 -11.51 -3.53 1.81
C GLU A 66 -12.82 -4.08 1.25
N GLU A 67 -12.92 -5.41 1.14
CA GLU A 67 -14.09 -6.11 0.63
C GLU A 67 -14.51 -7.16 1.66
N ASN A 68 -15.77 -7.12 2.10
CA ASN A 68 -16.30 -8.03 3.12
C ASN A 68 -15.48 -8.11 4.43
N GLY A 69 -14.75 -7.04 4.79
CA GLY A 69 -13.90 -6.97 5.98
C GLY A 69 -12.48 -7.52 5.80
N SER A 70 -12.15 -8.00 4.60
CA SER A 70 -10.82 -8.42 4.19
C SER A 70 -10.13 -7.33 3.37
N LEU A 71 -8.84 -7.15 3.61
CA LEU A 71 -7.97 -6.22 2.92
C LEU A 71 -7.30 -6.93 1.73
N HIS A 72 -7.42 -6.32 0.56
CA HIS A 72 -6.85 -6.83 -0.68
C HIS A 72 -5.94 -5.79 -1.31
N LEU A 73 -4.89 -6.25 -1.98
CA LEU A 73 -4.13 -5.38 -2.88
C LEU A 73 -4.97 -5.09 -4.12
N THR A 74 -5.02 -3.82 -4.52
CA THR A 74 -5.51 -3.44 -5.85
C THR A 74 -4.44 -3.72 -6.91
N GLU A 75 -4.78 -3.56 -8.20
CA GLU A 75 -3.80 -3.64 -9.28
C GLU A 75 -2.62 -2.67 -9.08
N ASP A 76 -2.92 -1.43 -8.64
CA ASP A 76 -1.90 -0.44 -8.31
C ASP A 76 -1.02 -0.89 -7.13
N GLY A 77 -1.63 -1.47 -6.09
CA GLY A 77 -0.90 -2.04 -4.95
C GLY A 77 0.04 -3.16 -5.35
N ILE A 78 -0.42 -4.08 -6.19
CA ILE A 78 0.38 -5.19 -6.73
C ILE A 78 1.57 -4.64 -7.53
N PHE A 79 1.32 -3.70 -8.45
CA PHE A 79 2.38 -3.08 -9.24
C PHE A 79 3.47 -2.43 -8.37
N GLN A 80 3.08 -1.75 -7.28
CA GLN A 80 4.05 -1.18 -6.35
C GLN A 80 4.85 -2.26 -5.61
N VAL A 81 4.19 -3.32 -5.13
CA VAL A 81 4.85 -4.44 -4.46
C VAL A 81 5.86 -5.10 -5.39
N GLU A 82 5.49 -5.39 -6.63
CA GLU A 82 6.39 -5.97 -7.64
C GLU A 82 7.60 -5.07 -7.90
N GLY A 83 7.38 -3.75 -7.99
CA GLY A 83 8.46 -2.77 -8.11
C GLY A 83 9.41 -2.79 -6.92
N LEU A 84 8.90 -2.89 -5.69
CA LEU A 84 9.72 -3.00 -4.48
C LEU A 84 10.52 -4.30 -4.44
N MET A 85 9.92 -5.42 -4.84
CA MET A 85 10.58 -6.72 -4.89
C MET A 85 11.70 -6.74 -5.94
N THR A 86 11.49 -6.08 -7.08
CA THR A 86 12.51 -5.99 -8.15
C THR A 86 13.73 -5.18 -7.74
N LEU A 87 13.57 -4.19 -6.85
CA LEU A 87 14.68 -3.38 -6.34
C LEU A 87 15.44 -4.02 -5.17
N ALA A 88 14.84 -5.02 -4.53
CA ALA A 88 15.42 -5.71 -3.36
C ALA A 88 16.27 -6.94 -3.73
N VAL A 89 16.31 -7.30 -5.02
CA VAL A 89 17.12 -8.39 -5.61
C VAL A 89 18.29 -7.77 -6.37
#